data_AF-A0A6A7L5X6-F1
#
_entry.id   AF-A0A6A7L5X6-F1
#
_cell.length_a   1.000
_cell.length_b   1.000
_cell.length_c   1.000
_cell.angle_alpha   90.00
_cell.angle_beta   90.00
_cell.angle_gamma   90.00
#
_symmetry.space_group_name_H-M   'P 1'
#
loop_
_entity.id
_entity.type
_entity.pdbx_description
1 polymer ?
#
loop_
_entity_poly.entity_id
_entity_poly.type
_entity_poly.pdbx_seq_one_letter_code
_entity_poly.pdbx_strand_id
1 'polypeptide(L)'
;MSTNRAAFDHLSDADLLREVPRLAACERDATASLIASLAVLDTRQLYLGEGFSSLFVYCRECLRLSEAATYDRIMAARAARRFP
;
A
#
# COMPACT_ATOMS: atom_id res chain seq x y z
N MET A 1 3.56 -5.58 17.15
CA MET A 1 3.90 -4.37 16.37
C MET A 1 4.55 -3.38 17.32
N SER A 2 5.87 -3.27 17.28
CA SER A 2 6.58 -2.28 18.10
C SER A 2 6.26 -0.90 17.54
N THR A 3 5.44 -0.14 18.25
CA THR A 3 5.21 1.28 17.96
C THR A 3 6.53 2.01 18.15
N ASN A 4 7.06 2.61 17.09
CA ASN A 4 8.31 3.37 17.10
C ASN A 4 8.18 4.73 17.81
N ARG A 5 7.34 4.79 18.86
CA ARG A 5 6.97 6.02 19.55
C ARG A 5 8.16 6.66 20.25
N ALA A 6 9.02 5.84 20.88
CA ALA A 6 10.26 6.31 21.50
C ALA A 6 11.21 7.01 20.50
N ALA A 7 11.15 6.67 19.20
CA ALA A 7 11.94 7.36 18.17
C ALA A 7 11.34 8.70 17.74
N PHE A 8 10.12 9.03 18.14
CA PHE A 8 9.51 10.33 17.88
C PHE A 8 9.42 11.19 19.15
N ASP A 9 9.38 10.55 20.33
CA ASP A 9 9.30 11.24 21.63
C ASP A 9 10.54 12.10 21.95
N HIS A 10 11.67 11.89 21.26
CA HIS A 10 12.89 12.68 21.42
C HIS A 10 13.03 13.83 20.40
N LEU A 11 12.10 13.96 19.45
CA LEU A 11 12.11 15.06 18.50
C LEU A 11 11.60 16.35 19.16
N SER A 12 12.17 17.48 18.78
CA SER A 12 11.56 18.78 19.11
C SER A 12 10.25 18.97 18.34
N ASP A 13 9.38 19.87 18.80
CA ASP A 13 8.12 20.19 18.10
C ASP A 13 8.36 20.58 16.64
N ALA A 14 9.40 21.39 16.38
CA ALA A 14 9.75 21.82 15.03
C ALA A 14 10.22 20.66 14.14
N ASP A 15 10.94 19.69 14.72
CA ASP A 15 11.38 18.51 13.99
C ASP A 15 10.24 17.53 13.74
N LEU A 16 9.35 17.34 14.71
CA LEU A 16 8.15 16.51 14.55
C LEU A 16 7.22 17.08 13.47
N LEU A 17 7.03 18.40 13.43
CA LEU A 17 6.24 19.09 12.40
C LEU A 17 6.85 18.95 10.99
N ARG A 18 8.17 18.74 10.88
CA ARG A 18 8.83 18.45 9.60
C ARG A 18 8.77 16.95 9.25
N GLU A 19 8.85 16.10 10.26
CA GLU A 19 8.93 14.65 10.11
C GLU A 19 7.59 14.05 9.68
N VAL A 20 6.47 14.51 10.24
CA VAL A 20 5.14 13.97 9.91
C VAL A 20 4.80 14.11 8.41
N PRO A 21 4.94 15.28 7.76
CA PRO A 21 4.73 15.40 6.32
C PRO A 21 5.68 14.55 5.48
N ARG A 22 6.94 14.39 5.93
CA ARG A 22 7.93 13.53 5.27
C ARG A 22 7.49 12.07 5.30
N LEU A 23 7.04 11.58 6.46
CA LEU A 23 6.50 10.23 6.60
C LEU A 23 5.23 10.02 5.76
N ALA A 24 4.34 11.02 5.72
CA ALA A 24 3.16 10.97 4.86
C ALA A 24 3.50 10.96 3.36
N ALA A 25 4.59 11.60 2.94
CA ALA A 25 5.11 11.46 1.58
C ALA A 25 5.62 10.04 1.32
N CYS A 26 6.44 9.49 2.23
CA CYS A 26 6.93 8.12 2.13
C CYS A 26 5.79 7.09 2.11
N GLU A 27 4.72 7.29 2.89
CA GLU A 27 3.54 6.42 2.89
C GLU A 27 2.82 6.46 1.52
N ARG A 28 2.68 7.64 0.93
CA ARG A 28 2.08 7.81 -0.40
C ARG A 28 2.93 7.14 -1.48
N ASP A 29 4.25 7.30 -1.44
CA ASP A 29 5.18 6.69 -2.40
C ASP A 29 5.16 5.16 -2.30
N ALA A 30 5.14 4.62 -1.08
CA ALA A 30 4.99 3.19 -0.83
C ALA A 30 3.63 2.67 -1.36
N THR A 31 2.55 3.43 -1.15
CA THR A 31 1.22 3.08 -1.66
C THR A 31 1.17 3.10 -3.19
N ALA A 32 1.77 4.11 -3.83
CA ALA A 32 1.86 4.18 -5.29
C ALA A 32 2.65 3.00 -5.87
N SER A 33 3.78 2.66 -5.24
CA SER A 33 4.60 1.51 -5.62
C SER A 33 3.83 0.19 -5.48
N LEU A 34 3.05 0.03 -4.41
CA LEU A 34 2.18 -1.12 -4.22
C LEU A 34 1.12 -1.21 -5.32
N ILE A 35 0.44 -0.11 -5.64
CA ILE A 35 -0.59 -0.06 -6.69
C ILE A 35 0.01 -0.46 -8.05
N ALA A 36 1.18 0.08 -8.41
CA ALA A 36 1.88 -0.29 -9.64
C ALA A 36 2.26 -1.78 -9.67
N SER A 37 2.69 -2.32 -8.53
CA SER A 37 3.03 -3.74 -8.40
C SER A 37 1.80 -4.63 -8.55
N LEU A 38 0.68 -4.24 -7.93
CA LEU A 38 -0.61 -4.93 -8.08
C LEU A 38 -1.12 -4.91 -9.51
N ALA A 39 -0.91 -3.83 -10.26
CA ALA A 39 -1.25 -3.75 -11.68
C ALA A 39 -0.49 -4.79 -12.52
N VAL A 40 0.81 -4.95 -12.28
CA VAL A 40 1.64 -5.97 -12.95
C VAL A 40 1.23 -7.38 -12.52
N LEU A 41 1.01 -7.57 -11.22
CA LEU A 41 0.56 -8.85 -10.63
C LEU A 41 -0.79 -9.29 -11.22
N ASP A 42 -1.75 -8.37 -11.35
CA ASP A 42 -3.07 -8.59 -11.96
C ASP A 42 -2.96 -8.99 -13.43
N THR A 43 -2.11 -8.29 -14.19
CA THR A 43 -1.87 -8.56 -15.61
C THR A 43 -1.32 -9.96 -15.84
N ARG A 44 -0.45 -10.42 -14.93
CA ARG A 44 0.17 -11.75 -14.98
C ARG A 44 -0.63 -12.82 -14.25
N GLN A 45 -1.72 -12.44 -13.58
CA GLN A 45 -2.58 -13.30 -12.75
C GLN A 45 -1.81 -14.16 -11.74
N LEU A 46 -0.71 -13.63 -11.16
CA LEU A 46 0.19 -14.42 -10.30
C LEU A 46 -0.51 -14.93 -9.03
N TYR A 47 -1.56 -14.25 -8.57
CA TYR A 47 -2.38 -14.69 -7.44
C TYR A 47 -3.00 -16.08 -7.64
N LEU A 48 -3.21 -16.52 -8.88
CA LEU A 48 -3.72 -17.86 -9.19
C LEU A 48 -2.69 -18.93 -8.81
N GLY A 49 -1.41 -18.69 -9.09
CA GLY A 49 -0.31 -19.60 -8.74
C GLY A 49 -0.09 -19.70 -7.22
N GLU A 50 -0.45 -18.64 -6.49
CA GLU A 50 -0.44 -18.58 -5.03
C GLU A 50 -1.71 -19.18 -4.39
N GLY A 51 -2.64 -19.72 -5.19
CA GLY A 51 -3.84 -20.41 -4.70
C GLY A 51 -5.05 -19.51 -4.40
N PHE A 52 -5.01 -18.24 -4.79
CA PHE A 52 -6.12 -17.31 -4.59
C PHE A 52 -7.01 -17.22 -5.84
N SER A 53 -8.32 -17.23 -5.65
CA SER A 53 -9.30 -17.21 -6.76
C SER A 53 -9.41 -15.86 -7.48
N SER A 54 -8.90 -14.77 -6.89
CA SER A 54 -8.87 -13.44 -7.50
C SER A 54 -7.86 -12.54 -6.79
N LEU A 55 -7.50 -11.42 -7.45
CA LEU A 55 -6.70 -10.35 -6.83
C LEU A 55 -7.34 -9.80 -5.54
N PHE A 56 -8.67 -9.74 -5.50
CA PHE A 56 -9.40 -9.26 -4.31
C PHE A 56 -9.16 -10.18 -3.12
N VAL A 57 -9.29 -11.49 -3.31
CA VAL A 57 -9.05 -12.49 -2.26
C VAL A 57 -7.58 -12.46 -1.83
N TYR A 58 -6.63 -12.35 -2.77
CA TYR A 58 -5.20 -12.17 -2.45
C TYR A 58 -4.95 -10.94 -1.56
N CYS A 59 -5.51 -9.78 -1.91
CA CYS A 59 -5.34 -8.56 -1.12
C CYS A 59 -5.97 -8.67 0.29
N ARG A 60 -7.11 -9.33 0.43
CA ARG A 60 -7.78 -9.52 1.73
C ARG A 60 -7.08 -10.54 2.61
N GLU A 61 -6.69 -11.66 2.04
CA GLU A 61 -6.20 -12.81 2.81
C GLU A 61 -4.68 -12.80 2.99
N CYS A 62 -3.92 -12.51 1.93
CA CYS A 62 -2.46 -12.45 1.97
C CYS A 62 -1.98 -11.09 2.50
N LEU A 63 -2.44 -9.99 1.90
CA LEU A 63 -1.99 -8.64 2.29
C LEU A 63 -2.73 -8.06 3.50
N ARG A 64 -3.77 -8.75 3.98
CA ARG A 64 -4.58 -8.34 5.15
C ARG A 64 -5.18 -6.94 5.03
N LEU A 65 -5.39 -6.45 3.81
CA LEU A 65 -6.00 -5.15 3.58
C LEU A 65 -7.47 -5.18 3.99
N SER A 66 -8.01 -4.04 4.42
CA SER A 66 -9.47 -3.91 4.59
C SER A 66 -10.17 -4.06 3.23
N GLU A 67 -11.47 -4.31 3.25
CA GLU A 67 -12.27 -4.39 2.03
C GLU A 67 -12.23 -3.09 1.22
N ALA A 68 -12.46 -1.95 1.88
CA ALA A 68 -12.35 -0.64 1.25
C ALA A 68 -10.95 -0.40 0.67
N ALA A 69 -9.90 -0.67 1.45
CA ALA A 69 -8.52 -0.50 1.01
C ALA A 69 -8.17 -1.38 -0.20
N THR A 70 -8.74 -2.60 -0.25
CA THR A 70 -8.57 -3.54 -1.36
C THR A 70 -9.25 -3.00 -2.62
N TYR A 71 -10.50 -2.55 -2.50
CA TYR A 71 -11.26 -2.02 -3.61
C TYR A 71 -10.55 -0.81 -4.24
N ASP A 72 -10.17 0.18 -3.42
CA ASP A 72 -9.51 1.40 -3.90
C ASP A 72 -8.20 1.09 -4.64
N ARG A 73 -7.39 0.19 -4.09
CA ARG A 73 -6.10 -0.19 -4.70
C ARG A 73 -6.27 -0.98 -5.99
N ILE A 74 -7.25 -1.88 -6.07
CA ILE A 74 -7.54 -2.63 -7.30
C ILE A 74 -8.04 -1.69 -8.39
N MET A 75 -8.93 -0.74 -8.05
CA MET A 75 -9.43 0.23 -9.01
C MET A 75 -8.32 1.16 -9.49
N ALA A 76 -7.46 1.63 -8.60
CA ALA A 76 -6.29 2.43 -8.96
C ALA A 76 -5.31 1.64 -9.84
N ALA A 77 -5.03 0.37 -9.52
CA ALA A 77 -4.14 -0.48 -10.31
C ALA A 77 -4.69 -0.68 -11.74
N ARG A 78 -5.99 -0.94 -11.88
CA ARG A 78 -6.65 -1.04 -13.18
C ARG A 78 -6.63 0.27 -13.96
N ALA A 79 -6.81 1.40 -13.29
CA ALA A 79 -6.70 2.71 -13.91
C ALA A 79 -5.27 3.00 -14.41
N ALA A 80 -4.25 2.72 -13.59
CA ALA A 80 -2.84 2.89 -13.94
C ALA A 80 -2.42 2.03 -15.15
N ARG A 81 -3.00 0.83 -15.31
CA ARG A 81 -2.80 0.01 -16.51
C ARG A 81 -3.39 0.62 -17.78
N ARG A 82 -4.52 1.33 -17.63
CA ARG A 82 -5.26 1.92 -18.74
C ARG A 82 -4.66 3.26 -19.20
N PHE A 83 -4.06 4.01 -18.28
CA PHE A 83 -3.51 5.34 -18.50
C PHE A 83 -2.12 5.45 -17.84
N PRO A 84 -1.05 5.01 -18.53
CA PRO A 84 0.31 5.03 -17.99
C PRO A 84 0.88 6.44 -17.85
#